data_AF-A0A5Q0H1B2-F1
#
_entry.id   AF-A0A5Q0H1B2-F1
#
_cell.length_a   1.000
_cell.length_b   1.000
_cell.length_c   1.000
_cell.angle_alpha   90.00
_cell.angle_beta   90.00
_cell.angle_gamma   90.00
#
_symmetry.space_group_name_H-M   'P 1'
#
loop_
_entity.id
_entity.type
_entity.pdbx_description
1 polymer ?
#
loop_
_entity_poly.entity_id
_entity_poly.type
_entity_poly.pdbx_seq_one_letter_code
_entity_poly.pdbx_strand_id
1 'polypeptide(L)'
;MTTLHLTDGRARELPDVPEVVAAIWHESHSYRRAIHRSLFTDRCDLRVSTSPRAPGGPHAIRLDGECACRDFLVDMIVECHRLLAAHPGELRNPAGAARIHVRMRAAPDWNRARRAAMGAQARADRVRACSRARGLPDDFHRALLEYLVDEAGSMAPLEDEHDLLHRLAARCAREFEGTPEHYLDRVADGVAVVERQCRSGPRVNAGTKEHPEYVTWWERYVERPLGRRPRRTTRPISTLPGADAELPPGVDGAAAEADAQAVAILVEALRGHPAAPAEALRTGIAHLVEHGLLTERSAAVLLADRSRLDSATRELSAMA
;
A
#
# COMPACT_ATOMS: atom_id res chain seq x y z
N MET A 1 16.20 6.63 0.24
CA MET A 1 17.32 6.05 -0.53
C MET A 1 17.43 4.59 -0.16
N THR A 2 17.29 3.66 -1.12
CA THR A 2 17.40 2.21 -0.88
C THR A 2 18.53 1.66 -1.73
N THR A 3 19.47 0.96 -1.11
CA THR A 3 20.57 0.27 -1.81
C THR A 3 20.39 -1.23 -1.64
N LEU A 4 20.31 -1.94 -2.77
CA LEU A 4 20.22 -3.39 -2.77
C LEU A 4 21.61 -3.99 -2.97
N HIS A 5 21.95 -4.92 -2.08
CA HIS A 5 23.15 -5.73 -2.17
C HIS A 5 22.74 -7.16 -2.50
N LEU A 6 22.74 -7.49 -3.80
CA LEU A 6 22.53 -8.86 -4.25
C LEU A 6 23.86 -9.60 -4.09
N THR A 7 24.05 -10.25 -2.95
CA THR A 7 25.21 -11.12 -2.71
C THR A 7 24.75 -12.56 -2.67
N ASP A 8 25.14 -13.34 -3.67
CA ASP A 8 25.19 -14.78 -3.51
C ASP A 8 26.50 -15.13 -2.79
N GLY A 9 26.43 -15.91 -1.72
CA GLY A 9 27.59 -16.47 -1.01
C GLY A 9 28.43 -17.45 -1.87
N ARG A 10 28.22 -17.47 -3.19
CA ARG A 10 28.99 -18.21 -4.17
C ARG A 10 29.35 -17.23 -5.29
N ALA A 11 30.63 -16.86 -5.33
CA ALA A 11 31.22 -15.98 -6.34
C ALA A 11 31.16 -16.61 -7.74
N ARG A 12 29.97 -16.63 -8.36
CA ARG A 12 29.80 -16.80 -9.80
C ARG A 12 29.13 -15.54 -10.31
N GLU A 13 29.79 -14.91 -11.28
CA GLU A 13 29.37 -13.65 -11.89
C GLU A 13 27.90 -13.73 -12.29
N LEU A 14 27.07 -12.92 -11.62
CA LEU A 14 25.73 -12.66 -12.10
C LEU A 14 25.86 -12.01 -13.48
N PRO A 15 25.05 -12.43 -14.47
CA PRO A 15 25.07 -11.85 -15.81
C PRO A 15 24.80 -10.35 -15.77
N ASP A 16 25.23 -9.63 -16.81
CA ASP A 16 25.24 -8.16 -16.96
C ASP A 16 24.07 -7.47 -16.20
N VAL A 17 24.35 -7.13 -14.94
CA VAL A 17 23.36 -6.63 -13.98
C VAL A 17 22.69 -5.36 -14.50
N PRO A 18 23.42 -4.40 -15.11
CA PRO A 18 22.82 -3.28 -15.85
C PRO A 18 21.74 -3.68 -16.86
N GLU A 19 21.99 -4.66 -17.73
CA GLU A 19 21.02 -5.08 -18.76
C GLU A 19 19.78 -5.73 -18.16
N VAL A 20 19.96 -6.58 -17.14
CA VAL A 20 18.84 -7.21 -16.42
C VAL A 20 17.98 -6.16 -15.71
N VAL A 21 18.61 -5.18 -15.04
CA VAL A 21 17.89 -4.10 -14.36
C VAL A 21 17.14 -3.22 -15.36
N ALA A 22 17.75 -2.89 -16.50
CA ALA A 22 17.10 -2.14 -17.57
C ALA A 22 15.89 -2.90 -18.15
N ALA A 23 16.03 -4.21 -18.34
CA ALA A 23 14.95 -5.10 -18.77
C ALA A 23 13.77 -5.10 -17.78
N ILE A 24 14.04 -5.25 -16.48
CA ILE A 24 13.01 -5.19 -15.43
C ILE A 24 12.33 -3.82 -15.39
N TRP A 25 13.11 -2.73 -15.48
CA TRP A 25 12.58 -1.37 -15.52
C TRP A 25 11.62 -1.14 -16.70
N HIS A 26 11.97 -1.66 -17.86
CA HIS A 26 11.15 -1.53 -19.06
C HIS A 26 9.85 -2.36 -18.94
N GLU A 27 9.95 -3.64 -18.59
CA GLU A 27 8.77 -4.52 -18.50
C GLU A 27 7.82 -4.15 -17.35
N SER A 28 8.35 -3.53 -16.29
CA SER A 28 7.54 -3.02 -15.17
C SER A 28 6.70 -1.78 -15.52
N HIS A 29 6.89 -1.15 -16.69
CA HIS A 29 6.26 0.13 -17.03
C HIS A 29 4.73 0.14 -16.91
N SER A 30 4.04 -0.88 -17.44
CA SER A 30 2.57 -0.93 -17.39
C SER A 30 2.04 -1.07 -15.96
N TYR A 31 2.72 -1.86 -15.13
CA TYR A 31 2.41 -2.03 -13.71
C TYR A 31 2.69 -0.77 -12.91
N ARG A 32 3.82 -0.11 -13.15
CA ARG A 32 4.14 1.19 -12.53
C ARG A 32 3.13 2.27 -12.91
N ARG A 33 2.70 2.32 -14.17
CA ARG A 33 1.60 3.20 -14.61
C ARG A 33 0.28 2.84 -13.92
N ALA A 34 -0.01 1.56 -13.70
CA ALA A 34 -1.19 1.15 -12.95
C ALA A 34 -1.13 1.59 -11.47
N ILE A 35 0.02 1.45 -10.82
CA ILE A 35 0.27 1.95 -9.46
C ILE A 35 0.03 3.47 -9.39
N HIS A 36 0.61 4.23 -10.32
CA HIS A 36 0.42 5.68 -10.43
C HIS A 36 -1.05 6.07 -10.63
N ARG A 37 -1.75 5.40 -11.55
CA ARG A 37 -3.19 5.61 -11.76
C ARG A 37 -3.99 5.37 -10.48
N SER A 38 -3.67 4.31 -9.74
CA SER A 38 -4.36 3.97 -8.49
C SER A 38 -4.12 4.99 -7.38
N LEU A 39 -2.93 5.63 -7.39
CA LEU A 39 -2.51 6.64 -6.42
C LEU A 39 -2.85 8.07 -6.85
N PHE A 40 -3.52 8.25 -7.99
CA PHE A 40 -3.85 9.57 -8.56
C PHE A 40 -2.62 10.48 -8.68
N THR A 41 -1.47 9.89 -9.00
CA THR A 41 -0.22 10.61 -9.23
C THR A 41 0.27 10.31 -10.63
N ASP A 42 0.73 11.32 -11.34
CA ASP A 42 1.44 11.20 -12.62
C ASP A 42 2.95 11.28 -12.46
N ARG A 43 3.44 11.63 -11.26
CA ARG A 43 4.85 11.82 -10.96
C ARG A 43 5.50 10.51 -10.51
N CYS A 44 6.52 10.11 -11.27
CA CYS A 44 7.44 9.06 -10.89
C CYS A 44 8.80 9.69 -10.62
N ASP A 45 9.19 9.84 -9.36
CA ASP A 45 10.52 10.31 -8.97
C ASP A 45 11.55 9.17 -8.86
N LEU A 46 11.12 7.92 -9.09
CA LEU A 46 11.95 6.73 -8.98
C LEU A 46 13.09 6.78 -10.01
N ARG A 47 14.33 6.74 -9.52
CA ARG A 47 15.53 6.64 -10.34
C ARG A 47 16.27 5.35 -10.01
N VAL A 48 16.76 4.69 -11.05
CA VAL A 48 17.53 3.44 -10.95
C VAL A 48 18.91 3.69 -11.48
N SER A 49 19.92 3.34 -10.69
CA SER A 49 21.32 3.35 -11.12
C SER A 49 21.99 2.06 -10.72
N THR A 50 22.94 1.63 -11.54
CA THR A 50 23.79 0.48 -11.27
C THR A 50 25.24 0.96 -11.25
N SER A 51 26.00 0.52 -10.27
CA SER A 51 27.44 0.85 -10.19
C SER A 51 28.23 -0.36 -9.69
N PRO A 52 29.41 -0.63 -10.26
CA PRO A 52 30.30 -1.66 -9.73
C PRO A 52 30.82 -1.22 -8.36
N ARG A 53 30.79 -2.10 -7.35
CA ARG A 53 31.36 -1.80 -6.01
C ARG A 53 32.89 -1.73 -6.01
N ALA A 54 33.52 -2.45 -6.94
CA ALA A 54 34.95 -2.47 -7.21
C ALA A 54 35.15 -2.86 -8.69
N PRO A 55 36.32 -2.59 -9.31
CA PRO A 55 36.64 -3.13 -10.63
C PRO A 55 36.47 -4.66 -10.64
N GLY A 56 35.57 -5.19 -11.47
CA GLY A 56 35.23 -6.63 -11.50
C GLY A 56 34.40 -7.16 -10.32
N GLY A 57 33.93 -6.28 -9.42
CA GLY A 57 33.15 -6.64 -8.25
C GLY A 57 31.63 -6.67 -8.49
N PRO A 58 30.85 -7.14 -7.50
CA PRO A 58 29.39 -7.17 -7.58
C PRO A 58 28.82 -5.76 -7.80
N HIS A 59 27.80 -5.66 -8.65
CA HIS A 59 27.10 -4.41 -8.90
C HIS A 59 26.19 -4.06 -7.73
N ALA A 60 26.25 -2.82 -7.27
CA ALA A 60 25.25 -2.23 -6.41
C ALA A 60 24.11 -1.67 -7.26
N ILE A 61 22.87 -1.99 -6.89
CA ILE A 61 21.68 -1.38 -7.49
C ILE A 61 21.16 -0.34 -6.51
N ARG A 62 21.06 0.90 -6.97
CA ARG A 62 20.59 2.04 -6.19
C ARG A 62 19.24 2.50 -6.73
N LEU A 63 18.27 2.57 -5.82
CA LEU A 63 16.93 3.06 -6.06
C LEU A 63 16.72 4.34 -5.24
N ASP A 64 16.60 5.47 -5.94
CA ASP A 64 16.30 6.78 -5.36
C ASP A 64 14.86 7.17 -5.65
N GLY A 65 14.28 8.00 -4.78
CA GLY A 65 12.88 8.41 -4.85
C GLY A 65 11.98 7.75 -3.79
N GLU A 66 10.81 8.35 -3.61
CA GLU A 66 9.79 7.94 -2.64
C GLU A 66 8.51 7.41 -3.30
N CYS A 67 8.47 7.36 -4.64
CA CYS A 67 7.38 6.77 -5.38
C CYS A 67 7.08 5.33 -4.92
N ALA A 68 5.79 5.02 -4.78
CA ALA A 68 5.28 3.70 -4.41
C ALA A 68 5.69 2.57 -5.38
N CYS A 69 6.14 2.90 -6.60
CA CYS A 69 6.73 1.93 -7.53
C CYS A 69 8.05 1.34 -7.02
N ARG A 70 8.71 1.98 -6.04
CA ARG A 70 10.00 1.51 -5.50
C ARG A 70 9.89 0.10 -4.97
N ASP A 71 8.91 -0.17 -4.12
CA ASP A 71 8.79 -1.48 -3.45
C ASP A 71 8.45 -2.58 -4.47
N PHE A 72 7.57 -2.29 -5.43
CA PHE A 72 7.31 -3.17 -6.57
C PHE A 72 8.58 -3.49 -7.35
N LEU A 73 9.40 -2.47 -7.65
CA LEU A 73 10.63 -2.67 -8.41
C LEU A 73 11.69 -3.45 -7.62
N VAL A 74 11.79 -3.22 -6.30
CA VAL A 74 12.64 -4.02 -5.40
C VAL A 74 12.24 -5.49 -5.50
N ASP A 75 10.96 -5.80 -5.35
CA ASP A 75 10.47 -7.18 -5.41
C ASP A 75 10.74 -7.84 -6.76
N MET A 76 10.56 -7.11 -7.87
CA MET A 76 10.88 -7.64 -9.21
C MET A 76 12.38 -7.92 -9.38
N ILE A 77 13.24 -7.04 -8.85
CA ILE A 77 14.70 -7.25 -8.87
C ILE A 77 15.07 -8.49 -8.05
N VAL A 78 14.49 -8.66 -6.86
CA VAL A 78 14.74 -9.82 -5.99
C VAL A 78 14.25 -11.12 -6.63
N GLU A 79 13.05 -11.13 -7.21
CA GLU A 79 12.50 -12.31 -7.90
C GLU A 79 13.34 -12.70 -9.12
N CYS A 80 13.73 -11.72 -9.95
CA CYS A 80 14.63 -11.99 -11.07
C CYS A 80 16.01 -12.46 -10.61
N HIS A 81 16.55 -11.91 -9.52
CA HIS A 81 17.80 -12.40 -8.94
C HIS A 81 17.69 -13.86 -8.52
N ARG A 82 16.63 -14.24 -7.80
CA ARG A 82 16.37 -15.65 -7.42
C ARG A 82 16.26 -16.57 -8.63
N LEU A 83 15.57 -16.15 -9.69
CA LEU A 83 15.47 -16.91 -10.93
C LEU A 83 16.85 -17.15 -11.56
N LEU A 84 17.65 -16.10 -11.70
CA LEU A 84 18.96 -16.16 -12.34
C LEU A 84 19.95 -16.98 -11.50
N ALA A 85 19.92 -16.83 -10.18
CA ALA A 85 20.73 -17.61 -9.24
C ALA A 85 20.38 -19.10 -9.27
N ALA A 86 19.11 -19.46 -9.52
CA ALA A 86 18.67 -20.84 -9.66
C ALA A 86 19.12 -21.53 -10.97
N HIS A 87 19.52 -20.77 -11.99
CA HIS A 87 19.90 -21.29 -13.32
C HIS A 87 21.26 -20.76 -13.79
N PRO A 88 22.34 -20.93 -13.00
CA PRO A 88 23.62 -20.32 -13.27
C PRO A 88 24.27 -20.92 -14.53
N GLY A 89 24.52 -20.07 -15.55
CA GLY A 89 25.17 -20.48 -16.80
C GLY A 89 24.27 -21.26 -17.79
N GLU A 90 23.02 -21.55 -17.41
CA GLU A 90 22.06 -22.23 -18.28
C GLU A 90 21.33 -21.25 -19.22
N LEU A 91 21.16 -20.00 -18.76
CA LEU A 91 20.42 -18.98 -19.49
C LEU A 91 21.32 -18.26 -20.51
N ARG A 92 21.10 -18.56 -21.80
CA ARG A 92 21.78 -17.89 -22.92
C ARG A 92 21.46 -16.39 -23.04
N ASN A 93 20.30 -15.96 -22.53
CA ASN A 93 19.87 -14.56 -22.53
C ASN A 93 19.20 -14.22 -21.18
N PRO A 94 19.99 -13.84 -20.16
CA PRO A 94 19.51 -13.52 -18.82
C PRO A 94 18.54 -12.34 -18.78
N ALA A 95 18.81 -11.27 -19.53
CA ALA A 95 17.91 -10.13 -19.64
C ALA A 95 16.56 -10.55 -20.24
N GLY A 96 16.58 -11.33 -21.33
CA GLY A 96 15.37 -11.89 -21.94
C GLY A 96 14.57 -12.79 -20.99
N ALA A 97 15.25 -13.63 -20.22
CA ALA A 97 14.62 -14.48 -19.20
C ALA A 97 13.95 -13.63 -18.10
N ALA A 98 14.63 -12.58 -17.62
CA ALA A 98 14.05 -11.63 -16.67
C ALA A 98 12.81 -10.93 -17.23
N ARG A 99 12.83 -10.51 -18.51
CA ARG A 99 11.67 -9.87 -19.15
C ARG A 99 10.44 -10.79 -19.18
N ILE A 100 10.64 -12.03 -19.58
CA ILE A 100 9.56 -13.03 -19.64
C ILE A 100 9.06 -13.33 -18.22
N HIS A 101 9.96 -13.48 -17.26
CA HIS A 101 9.61 -13.77 -15.87
C HIS A 101 8.78 -12.64 -15.23
N VAL A 102 9.21 -11.39 -15.37
CA VAL A 102 8.46 -10.22 -14.87
C VAL A 102 7.06 -10.19 -15.48
N ARG A 103 6.97 -10.27 -16.80
CA ARG A 103 5.71 -10.14 -17.53
C ARG A 103 4.72 -11.27 -17.27
N MET A 104 5.19 -12.51 -17.27
CA MET A 104 4.33 -13.70 -17.23
C MET A 104 4.07 -14.23 -15.83
N ARG A 105 4.95 -13.94 -14.86
CA ARG A 105 4.91 -14.57 -13.54
C ARG A 105 5.04 -13.57 -12.40
N ALA A 106 6.21 -12.94 -12.23
CA ALA A 106 6.50 -12.17 -11.02
C ALA A 106 5.52 -11.00 -10.82
N ALA A 107 5.28 -10.16 -11.84
CA ALA A 107 4.38 -9.03 -11.69
C ALA A 107 2.90 -9.45 -11.52
N PRO A 108 2.35 -10.41 -12.30
CA PRO A 108 1.03 -10.97 -12.02
C PRO A 108 0.89 -11.59 -10.62
N ASP A 109 1.88 -12.37 -10.16
CA ASP A 109 1.86 -13.05 -8.87
C ASP A 109 1.92 -12.05 -7.72
N TRP A 110 2.77 -11.04 -7.85
CA TRP A 110 2.86 -9.92 -6.92
C TRP A 110 1.52 -9.18 -6.79
N ASN A 111 0.88 -8.84 -7.92
CA ASN A 111 -0.44 -8.23 -7.91
C ASN A 111 -1.49 -9.13 -7.25
N ARG A 112 -1.47 -10.45 -7.52
CA ARG A 112 -2.40 -11.40 -6.90
C ARG A 112 -2.19 -11.48 -5.38
N ALA A 113 -0.95 -11.59 -4.93
CA ALA A 113 -0.62 -11.66 -3.51
C ALA A 113 -1.04 -10.37 -2.78
N ARG A 114 -0.75 -9.20 -3.36
CA ARG A 114 -1.11 -7.90 -2.80
C ARG A 114 -2.63 -7.70 -2.72
N ARG A 115 -3.35 -8.05 -3.79
CA ARG A 115 -4.83 -8.02 -3.79
C ARG A 115 -5.42 -9.01 -2.79
N ALA A 116 -4.82 -10.19 -2.63
CA ALA A 116 -5.25 -11.17 -1.64
C ALA A 116 -5.05 -10.65 -0.20
N ALA A 117 -3.95 -9.94 0.09
CA ALA A 117 -3.73 -9.30 1.39
C ALA A 117 -4.83 -8.27 1.71
N MET A 118 -5.33 -7.55 0.71
CA MET A 118 -6.48 -6.65 0.85
C MET A 118 -7.85 -7.36 0.87
N GLY A 119 -7.89 -8.67 0.62
CA GLY A 119 -9.14 -9.42 0.42
C GLY A 119 -9.79 -9.21 -0.96
N ALA A 120 -9.20 -8.40 -1.85
CA ALA A 120 -9.71 -8.06 -3.18
C ALA A 120 -9.36 -9.11 -4.25
N GLN A 121 -9.69 -10.38 -3.99
CA GLN A 121 -9.27 -11.50 -4.84
C GLN A 121 -9.95 -11.54 -6.23
N ALA A 122 -10.98 -10.72 -6.47
CA ALA A 122 -11.58 -10.59 -7.79
C ALA A 122 -10.58 -10.00 -8.80
N ARG A 123 -10.60 -10.54 -10.02
CA ARG A 123 -9.72 -10.13 -11.12
C ARG A 123 -10.37 -9.01 -11.92
N ALA A 124 -9.86 -7.79 -11.77
CA ALA A 124 -10.39 -6.61 -12.48
C ALA A 124 -10.33 -6.79 -14.01
N ASP A 125 -9.25 -7.38 -14.54
CA ASP A 125 -9.04 -7.62 -15.99
C ASP A 125 -10.09 -8.55 -16.63
N ARG A 126 -10.86 -9.29 -15.82
CA ARG A 126 -11.87 -10.25 -16.31
C ARG A 126 -13.28 -9.93 -15.85
N VAL A 127 -13.46 -8.99 -14.91
CA VAL A 127 -14.77 -8.80 -14.28
C VAL A 127 -15.79 -8.25 -15.28
N ARG A 128 -15.38 -7.41 -16.23
CA ARG A 128 -16.26 -6.88 -17.28
C ARG A 128 -16.91 -7.98 -18.14
N ALA A 129 -16.22 -9.12 -18.31
CA ALA A 129 -16.71 -10.25 -19.10
C ALA A 129 -17.47 -11.31 -18.28
N CYS A 130 -17.51 -11.20 -16.95
CA CYS A 130 -18.09 -12.21 -16.08
C CYS A 130 -19.63 -12.18 -16.05
N SER A 131 -20.25 -13.23 -15.53
CA SER A 131 -21.72 -13.34 -15.45
C SER A 131 -22.38 -12.19 -14.67
N ARG A 132 -21.72 -11.67 -13.63
CA ARG A 132 -22.21 -10.52 -12.85
C ARG A 132 -22.30 -9.26 -13.70
N ALA A 133 -21.23 -8.95 -14.44
CA ALA A 133 -21.19 -7.79 -15.32
C ALA A 133 -22.20 -7.90 -16.46
N ARG A 134 -22.43 -9.10 -17.02
CA ARG A 134 -23.44 -9.29 -18.08
C ARG A 134 -24.87 -9.02 -17.62
N GLY A 135 -25.15 -9.10 -16.32
CA GLY A 135 -26.45 -8.74 -15.75
C GLY A 135 -26.61 -7.25 -15.43
N LEU A 136 -25.59 -6.42 -15.68
CA LEU A 136 -25.69 -4.98 -15.50
C LEU A 136 -26.31 -4.30 -16.74
N PRO A 137 -26.94 -3.12 -16.58
CA PRO A 137 -27.77 -2.51 -17.63
C PRO A 137 -27.01 -2.14 -18.91
N ASP A 138 -25.79 -1.62 -18.78
CA ASP A 138 -25.03 -1.05 -19.89
C ASP A 138 -23.50 -1.13 -19.66
N ASP A 139 -22.72 -0.64 -20.63
CA ASP A 139 -21.26 -0.59 -20.54
C ASP A 139 -20.75 0.32 -19.43
N PHE A 140 -21.49 1.38 -19.08
CA PHE A 140 -21.12 2.28 -17.99
C PHE A 140 -21.11 1.52 -16.65
N HIS A 141 -22.17 0.78 -16.35
CA HIS A 141 -22.24 -0.02 -15.12
C HIS A 141 -21.21 -1.16 -15.12
N ARG A 142 -20.96 -1.78 -16.28
CA ARG A 142 -19.93 -2.82 -16.42
C ARG A 142 -18.52 -2.27 -16.16
N ALA A 143 -18.21 -1.08 -16.67
CA ALA A 143 -16.97 -0.38 -16.39
C ALA A 143 -16.88 0.03 -14.91
N LEU A 144 -17.98 0.52 -14.33
CA LEU A 144 -18.03 0.92 -12.92
C LEU A 144 -17.75 -0.27 -11.98
N LEU A 145 -18.29 -1.46 -12.26
CA LEU A 145 -17.94 -2.69 -11.54
C LEU A 145 -16.44 -3.01 -11.63
N GLU A 146 -15.86 -2.89 -12.82
CA GLU A 146 -14.42 -3.07 -13.01
C GLU A 146 -13.61 -2.09 -12.16
N TYR A 147 -13.99 -0.82 -12.16
CA TYR A 147 -13.31 0.22 -11.40
C TYR A 147 -13.44 0.01 -9.90
N LEU A 148 -14.61 -0.40 -9.41
CA LEU A 148 -14.83 -0.75 -8.00
C LEU A 148 -13.94 -1.92 -7.57
N VAL A 149 -13.84 -2.98 -8.38
CA VAL A 149 -12.95 -4.12 -8.09
C VAL A 149 -11.49 -3.70 -8.10
N ASP A 150 -11.12 -2.80 -9.00
CA ASP A 150 -9.76 -2.28 -9.07
C ASP A 150 -9.45 -1.41 -7.84
N GLU A 151 -10.35 -0.48 -7.46
CA GLU A 151 -10.25 0.35 -6.26
C GLU A 151 -10.25 -0.48 -4.96
N ALA A 152 -11.04 -1.54 -4.90
CA ALA A 152 -11.08 -2.48 -3.77
C ALA A 152 -9.72 -3.16 -3.54
N GLY A 153 -8.92 -3.36 -4.60
CA GLY A 153 -7.57 -3.89 -4.51
C GLY A 153 -6.46 -2.85 -4.55
N SER A 154 -6.81 -1.56 -4.53
CA SER A 154 -5.85 -0.45 -4.49
C SER A 154 -5.30 -0.27 -3.08
N MET A 155 -4.01 0.06 -3.01
CA MET A 155 -3.33 0.43 -1.75
C MET A 155 -3.24 1.94 -1.55
N ALA A 156 -3.74 2.72 -2.52
CA ALA A 156 -3.84 4.15 -2.31
C ALA A 156 -4.68 4.39 -1.05
N PRO A 157 -4.32 5.37 -0.21
CA PRO A 157 -5.20 5.77 0.86
C PRO A 157 -6.57 6.14 0.30
N LEU A 158 -7.64 5.82 1.03
CA LEU A 158 -9.00 6.26 0.72
C LEU A 158 -9.54 6.97 1.95
N GLU A 159 -9.85 8.26 1.84
CA GLU A 159 -10.31 9.03 3.01
C GLU A 159 -11.72 8.61 3.41
N ASP A 160 -12.63 8.63 2.44
CA ASP A 160 -14.05 8.39 2.63
C ASP A 160 -14.71 7.93 1.32
N GLU A 161 -16.03 7.79 1.37
CA GLU A 161 -16.86 7.43 0.22
C GLU A 161 -16.86 8.51 -0.86
N HIS A 162 -16.75 9.79 -0.49
CA HIS A 162 -16.73 10.89 -1.44
C HIS A 162 -15.47 10.85 -2.33
N ASP A 163 -14.31 10.61 -1.73
CA ASP A 163 -13.05 10.37 -2.44
C ASP A 163 -13.19 9.16 -3.38
N LEU A 164 -13.85 8.07 -2.96
CA LEU A 164 -14.11 6.92 -3.84
C LEU A 164 -14.93 7.32 -5.06
N LEU A 165 -16.03 8.06 -4.87
CA LEU A 165 -16.90 8.49 -5.97
C LEU A 165 -16.16 9.41 -6.95
N HIS A 166 -15.35 10.36 -6.47
CA HIS A 166 -14.52 11.21 -7.31
C HIS A 166 -13.51 10.40 -8.16
N ARG A 167 -12.88 9.40 -7.55
CA ARG A 167 -11.92 8.52 -8.24
C ARG A 167 -12.58 7.70 -9.33
N LEU A 168 -13.76 7.15 -9.05
CA LEU A 168 -14.57 6.41 -10.02
C LEU A 168 -15.03 7.33 -11.15
N ALA A 169 -15.54 8.52 -10.83
CA ALA A 169 -15.97 9.51 -11.82
C ALA A 169 -14.84 9.97 -12.73
N ALA A 170 -13.63 10.17 -12.20
CA ALA A 170 -12.44 10.48 -13.00
C ALA A 170 -12.05 9.33 -13.95
N ARG A 171 -12.31 8.07 -13.59
CA ARG A 171 -12.11 6.93 -14.50
C ARG A 171 -13.18 6.90 -15.58
N CYS A 172 -14.44 7.09 -15.21
CA CYS A 172 -15.55 7.17 -16.16
C CYS A 172 -15.34 8.29 -17.18
N ALA A 173 -14.95 9.49 -16.74
CA ALA A 173 -14.66 10.62 -17.63
C ALA A 173 -13.56 10.31 -18.66
N ARG A 174 -12.54 9.53 -18.28
CA ARG A 174 -11.47 9.11 -19.21
C ARG A 174 -11.90 8.06 -20.22
N GLU A 175 -12.87 7.20 -19.89
CA GLU A 175 -13.34 6.13 -20.79
C GLU A 175 -14.51 6.58 -21.66
N PHE A 176 -15.44 7.36 -21.11
CA PHE A 176 -16.69 7.76 -21.77
C PHE A 176 -16.69 9.22 -22.25
N GLU A 177 -15.54 9.89 -22.16
CA GLU A 177 -15.34 11.30 -22.51
C GLU A 177 -16.15 12.28 -21.63
N GLY A 178 -15.53 13.39 -21.22
CA GLY A 178 -16.15 14.42 -20.38
C GLY A 178 -15.30 14.82 -19.17
N THR A 179 -15.90 15.50 -18.21
CA THR A 179 -15.23 15.93 -16.97
C THR A 179 -15.68 15.06 -15.79
N PRO A 180 -14.83 14.85 -14.75
CA PRO A 180 -15.21 14.06 -13.59
C PRO A 180 -16.51 14.54 -12.92
N GLU A 181 -16.74 15.85 -12.86
CA GLU A 181 -17.90 16.46 -12.22
C GLU A 181 -19.22 16.04 -12.89
N HIS A 182 -19.21 15.87 -14.22
CA HIS A 182 -20.37 15.40 -14.97
C HIS A 182 -20.79 13.98 -14.58
N TYR A 183 -19.85 13.16 -14.08
CA TYR A 183 -20.08 11.76 -13.78
C TYR A 183 -20.37 11.48 -12.30
N LEU A 184 -20.24 12.45 -11.38
CA LEU A 184 -20.38 12.20 -9.94
C LEU A 184 -21.74 11.61 -9.56
N ASP A 185 -22.83 12.28 -9.92
CA ASP A 185 -24.19 11.82 -9.62
C ASP A 185 -24.48 10.47 -10.28
N ARG A 186 -24.10 10.36 -11.57
CA ARG A 186 -24.28 9.11 -12.33
C ARG A 186 -23.48 7.94 -11.74
N VAL A 187 -22.30 8.21 -11.19
CA VAL A 187 -21.49 7.20 -10.50
C VAL A 187 -22.14 6.80 -9.19
N ALA A 188 -22.63 7.74 -8.38
CA ALA A 188 -23.32 7.41 -7.13
C ALA A 188 -24.53 6.50 -7.37
N ASP A 189 -25.38 6.85 -8.34
CA ASP A 189 -26.53 6.03 -8.73
C ASP A 189 -26.09 4.68 -9.31
N GLY A 190 -25.05 4.69 -10.15
CA GLY A 190 -24.48 3.50 -10.77
C GLY A 190 -23.91 2.53 -9.75
N VAL A 191 -23.26 3.02 -8.68
CA VAL A 191 -22.72 2.19 -7.59
C VAL A 191 -23.85 1.42 -6.92
N ALA A 192 -24.98 2.09 -6.63
CA ALA A 192 -26.14 1.43 -6.02
C ALA A 192 -26.72 0.34 -6.94
N VAL A 193 -26.74 0.54 -8.26
CA VAL A 193 -27.17 -0.49 -9.22
C VAL A 193 -26.20 -1.68 -9.22
N VAL A 194 -24.89 -1.40 -9.29
CA VAL A 194 -23.84 -2.44 -9.28
C VAL A 194 -23.87 -3.24 -7.98
N GLU A 195 -24.03 -2.57 -6.85
CA GLU A 195 -24.16 -3.18 -5.53
C GLU A 195 -25.36 -4.12 -5.49
N ARG A 196 -26.56 -3.67 -5.87
CA ARG A 196 -27.76 -4.51 -5.90
C ARG A 196 -27.54 -5.78 -6.74
N GLN A 197 -26.92 -5.62 -7.92
CA GLN A 197 -26.63 -6.75 -8.81
C GLN A 197 -25.54 -7.69 -8.26
N CYS A 198 -24.60 -7.20 -7.46
CA CYS A 198 -23.54 -8.00 -6.87
C CYS A 198 -23.92 -8.61 -5.52
N ARG A 199 -24.92 -8.04 -4.84
CA ARG A 199 -25.53 -8.60 -3.62
C ARG A 199 -26.53 -9.71 -3.94
N SER A 200 -27.19 -9.67 -5.10
CA SER A 200 -28.09 -10.73 -5.54
C SER A 200 -27.33 -12.05 -5.80
N GLY A 201 -28.01 -13.18 -5.97
CA GLY A 201 -27.39 -14.44 -6.43
C GLY A 201 -26.63 -15.26 -5.38
N PRO A 202 -25.86 -16.27 -5.82
CA PRO A 202 -25.23 -17.25 -4.93
C PRO A 202 -24.21 -16.62 -3.99
N ARG A 203 -24.22 -17.08 -2.73
CA ARG A 203 -23.23 -16.71 -1.72
C ARG A 203 -21.88 -17.34 -2.05
N VAL A 204 -20.81 -16.64 -1.70
CA VAL A 204 -19.42 -17.05 -1.90
C VAL A 204 -18.73 -17.21 -0.54
N ASN A 205 -17.85 -18.20 -0.40
CA ASN A 205 -17.12 -18.41 0.85
C ASN A 205 -16.06 -17.31 1.03
N ALA A 206 -16.22 -16.46 2.05
CA ALA A 206 -15.29 -15.45 2.55
C ALA A 206 -14.19 -16.00 3.46
N GLY A 207 -14.47 -17.08 4.18
CA GLY A 207 -13.61 -17.70 5.19
C GLY A 207 -12.62 -18.73 4.64
N THR A 208 -12.10 -19.59 5.51
CA THR A 208 -11.21 -20.69 5.11
C THR A 208 -12.01 -21.93 4.69
N LYS A 209 -11.32 -23.01 4.29
CA LYS A 209 -11.98 -24.28 4.01
C LYS A 209 -12.51 -24.91 5.30
N GLU A 210 -11.79 -24.72 6.40
CA GLU A 210 -12.08 -25.24 7.73
C GLU A 210 -13.18 -24.42 8.43
N HIS A 211 -13.20 -23.10 8.18
CA HIS A 211 -14.18 -22.17 8.75
C HIS A 211 -14.84 -21.36 7.62
N PRO A 212 -15.81 -21.95 6.89
CA PRO A 212 -16.45 -21.27 5.79
C PRO A 212 -17.39 -20.16 6.27
N GLU A 213 -17.42 -19.06 5.54
CA GLU A 213 -18.28 -17.91 5.81
C GLU A 213 -18.98 -17.50 4.50
N TYR A 214 -20.28 -17.72 4.37
CA TYR A 214 -20.96 -17.48 3.09
C TYR A 214 -21.58 -16.08 3.02
N VAL A 215 -20.95 -15.21 2.23
CA VAL A 215 -21.35 -13.80 2.05
C VAL A 215 -21.74 -13.52 0.59
N THR A 216 -22.29 -12.35 0.31
CA THR A 216 -22.53 -11.93 -1.08
C THR A 216 -21.22 -11.69 -1.83
N TRP A 217 -21.28 -11.69 -3.16
CA TRP A 217 -20.11 -11.35 -3.99
C TRP A 217 -19.63 -9.93 -3.69
N TRP A 218 -20.56 -8.98 -3.52
CA TRP A 218 -20.27 -7.61 -3.14
C TRP A 218 -19.48 -7.52 -1.83
N GLU A 219 -19.95 -8.18 -0.78
CA GLU A 219 -19.30 -8.17 0.54
C GLU A 219 -17.86 -8.70 0.45
N ARG A 220 -17.65 -9.84 -0.21
CA ARG A 220 -16.34 -10.47 -0.31
C ARG A 220 -15.34 -9.66 -1.12
N TYR A 221 -15.76 -9.10 -2.25
CA TYR A 221 -14.83 -8.60 -3.27
C TYR A 221 -14.78 -7.08 -3.39
N VAL A 222 -15.73 -6.33 -2.80
CA VAL A 222 -15.78 -4.87 -2.87
C VAL A 222 -15.86 -4.26 -1.47
N GLU A 223 -16.90 -4.56 -0.70
CA GLU A 223 -17.17 -3.91 0.60
C GLU A 223 -16.05 -4.15 1.62
N ARG A 224 -15.74 -5.43 1.93
CA ARG A 224 -14.70 -5.75 2.92
C ARG A 224 -13.32 -5.28 2.49
N PRO A 225 -12.88 -5.45 1.23
CA PRO A 225 -11.59 -4.93 0.81
C PRO A 225 -11.49 -3.41 0.86
N LEU A 226 -12.54 -2.67 0.47
CA LEU A 226 -12.59 -1.21 0.64
C LEU A 226 -12.52 -0.82 2.11
N GLY A 227 -13.22 -1.54 3.00
CA GLY A 227 -13.17 -1.33 4.45
C GLY A 227 -11.80 -1.60 5.09
N ARG A 228 -10.94 -2.40 4.43
CA ARG A 228 -9.55 -2.66 4.86
C ARG A 228 -8.55 -1.63 4.36
N ARG A 229 -8.95 -0.70 3.49
CA ARG A 229 -8.01 0.28 2.93
C ARG A 229 -7.50 1.23 4.00
N PRO A 230 -6.20 1.58 3.95
CA PRO A 230 -5.67 2.60 4.82
C PRO A 230 -6.36 3.94 4.55
N ARG A 231 -6.74 4.67 5.59
CA ARG A 231 -7.14 6.10 5.49
C ARG A 231 -5.91 6.95 5.82
N ARG A 232 -5.73 8.16 5.27
CA ARG A 232 -4.56 9.00 5.64
C ARG A 232 -4.55 9.35 7.12
N THR A 233 -5.73 9.42 7.74
CA THR A 233 -5.90 9.62 9.19
C THR A 233 -5.50 8.39 10.00
N THR A 234 -5.60 7.19 9.43
CA THR A 234 -5.14 5.94 10.05
C THR A 234 -3.65 5.78 9.80
N ARG A 235 -2.82 6.45 10.60
CA ARG A 235 -1.40 6.06 10.68
C ARG A 235 -1.33 4.62 11.21
N PRO A 236 -0.69 3.68 10.51
CA PRO A 236 -0.41 2.38 11.10
C PRO A 236 0.47 2.61 12.33
N ILE A 237 0.05 2.09 13.50
CA ILE A 237 0.99 1.82 14.58
C ILE A 237 2.03 0.91 13.96
N SER A 238 3.24 1.42 13.78
CA SER A 238 4.33 0.70 13.13
C SER A 238 4.54 -0.60 13.90
N THR A 239 4.13 -1.72 13.31
CA THR A 239 4.49 -3.04 13.80
C THR A 239 5.99 -3.19 13.58
N LEU A 240 6.75 -2.91 14.65
CA LEU A 240 8.14 -3.27 14.74
C LEU A 240 8.27 -4.81 14.59
N PRO A 241 9.30 -5.32 13.89
CA PRO A 241 9.53 -6.74 13.81
C PRO A 241 10.12 -7.22 15.14
N GLY A 242 9.33 -7.94 15.92
CA GLY A 242 9.81 -8.62 17.11
C GLY A 242 8.76 -8.73 18.20
N ALA A 243 7.91 -9.76 18.09
CA ALA A 243 7.51 -10.60 19.22
C ALA A 243 6.42 -11.55 18.73
N ASP A 244 6.76 -12.84 18.68
CA ASP A 244 5.80 -13.86 19.07
C ASP A 244 5.33 -13.51 20.50
N ALA A 245 4.20 -12.82 20.60
CA ALA A 245 3.46 -12.70 21.83
C ALA A 245 2.01 -12.98 21.47
N GLU A 246 1.53 -14.15 21.88
CA GLU A 246 0.11 -14.47 21.95
C GLU A 246 -0.60 -13.28 22.62
N LEU A 247 -1.41 -12.55 21.85
CA LEU A 247 -2.30 -11.54 22.42
C LEU A 247 -3.39 -12.29 23.18
N PRO A 248 -3.56 -12.07 24.51
CA PRO A 248 -4.67 -12.66 25.24
C PRO A 248 -5.98 -12.02 24.72
N PRO A 249 -7.09 -12.77 24.68
CA PRO A 249 -8.34 -12.26 24.15
C PRO A 249 -8.94 -11.23 25.11
N GLY A 250 -9.08 -9.96 24.67
CA GLY A 250 -9.81 -8.93 25.42
C GLY A 250 -9.44 -7.44 25.21
N VAL A 251 -8.76 -7.04 24.13
CA VAL A 251 -8.03 -5.75 24.07
C VAL A 251 -8.71 -4.63 23.26
N ASP A 252 -10.04 -4.53 23.23
CA ASP A 252 -10.70 -3.35 22.62
C ASP A 252 -10.99 -2.24 23.65
N GLY A 253 -11.04 -2.55 24.95
CA GLY A 253 -11.31 -1.56 26.01
C GLY A 253 -10.07 -0.87 26.59
N ALA A 254 -8.94 -1.58 26.70
CA ALA A 254 -7.73 -1.07 27.37
C ALA A 254 -6.95 -0.02 26.55
N ALA A 255 -7.05 -0.07 25.22
CA ALA A 255 -6.37 0.88 24.34
C ALA A 255 -6.98 2.30 24.44
N ALA A 256 -8.31 2.39 24.50
CA ALA A 256 -9.02 3.67 24.64
C ALA A 256 -8.74 4.34 26.00
N GLU A 257 -8.57 3.54 27.05
CA GLU A 257 -8.26 4.03 28.41
C GLU A 257 -6.82 4.53 28.52
N ALA A 258 -5.86 3.84 27.89
CA ALA A 258 -4.47 4.28 27.80
C ALA A 258 -4.31 5.57 26.99
N ASP A 259 -5.05 5.71 25.87
CA ASP A 259 -5.06 6.93 25.06
C ASP A 259 -5.63 8.13 25.84
N ALA A 260 -6.75 7.94 26.57
CA ALA A 260 -7.33 8.98 27.41
C ALA A 260 -6.37 9.42 28.52
N GLN A 261 -5.65 8.48 29.15
CA GLN A 261 -4.67 8.77 30.19
C GLN A 261 -3.45 9.51 29.64
N ALA A 262 -2.97 9.13 28.45
CA ALA A 262 -1.88 9.82 27.78
C ALA A 262 -2.23 11.27 27.41
N VAL A 263 -3.45 11.50 26.90
CA VAL A 263 -3.95 12.85 26.60
C VAL A 263 -4.06 13.70 27.87
N ALA A 264 -4.56 13.15 28.98
CA ALA A 264 -4.67 13.88 30.24
C ALA A 264 -3.30 14.38 30.76
N ILE A 265 -2.27 13.52 30.70
CA ILE A 265 -0.90 13.86 31.11
C ILE A 265 -0.30 14.95 30.21
N LEU A 266 -0.51 14.87 28.90
CA LEU A 266 -0.03 15.88 27.95
C LEU A 266 -0.73 17.23 28.15
N VAL A 267 -2.05 17.23 28.40
CA VAL A 267 -2.82 18.45 28.69
C VAL A 267 -2.35 19.12 29.99
N GLU A 268 -2.06 18.34 31.03
CA GLU A 268 -1.59 18.89 32.31
C GLU A 268 -0.18 19.48 32.17
N ALA A 269 0.72 18.81 31.44
CA ALA A 269 2.05 19.35 31.14
C ALA A 269 2.00 20.68 30.37
N LEU A 270 1.04 20.83 29.46
CA LEU A 270 0.78 22.05 28.69
C LEU A 270 0.21 23.19 29.54
N ARG A 271 -0.67 22.89 30.51
CA ARG A 271 -1.21 23.90 31.44
C ARG A 271 -0.12 24.53 32.32
N GLY A 272 0.91 23.77 32.70
CA GLY A 272 2.02 24.25 33.51
C GLY A 272 3.03 25.15 32.78
N HIS A 273 3.05 25.15 31.44
CA HIS A 273 4.11 25.80 30.64
C HIS A 273 3.53 26.58 29.43
N PRO A 274 2.70 27.62 29.66
CA PRO A 274 1.96 28.30 28.59
C PRO A 274 2.84 29.08 27.59
N ALA A 275 4.11 29.35 27.90
CA ALA A 275 4.97 30.23 27.09
C ALA A 275 5.97 29.50 26.17
N ALA A 276 6.14 28.17 26.28
CA ALA A 276 7.13 27.43 25.50
C ALA A 276 6.62 26.03 25.08
N PRO A 277 5.88 25.92 23.95
CA PRO A 277 5.25 24.67 23.52
C PRO A 277 6.24 23.50 23.29
N ALA A 278 7.47 23.82 22.87
CA ALA A 278 8.52 22.81 22.71
C ALA A 278 9.01 22.24 24.05
N GLU A 279 9.02 23.03 25.13
CA GLU A 279 9.40 22.57 26.47
C GLU A 279 8.25 21.77 27.09
N ALA A 280 7.01 22.25 26.94
CA ALA A 280 5.82 21.54 27.39
C ALA A 280 5.69 20.14 26.77
N LEU A 281 5.98 20.00 25.46
CA LEU A 281 6.00 18.71 24.78
C LEU A 281 7.08 17.76 25.34
N ARG A 282 8.28 18.25 25.61
CA ARG A 282 9.35 17.43 26.19
C ARG A 282 9.02 16.97 27.61
N THR A 283 8.46 17.86 28.42
CA THR A 283 7.99 17.57 29.78
C THR A 283 6.84 16.56 29.76
N GLY A 284 5.88 16.73 28.87
CA GLY A 284 4.78 15.78 28.68
C GLY A 284 5.25 14.38 28.29
N ILE A 285 6.21 14.29 27.35
CA ILE A 285 6.81 13.00 26.95
C ILE A 285 7.56 12.33 28.13
N ALA A 286 8.26 13.11 28.97
CA ALA A 286 8.92 12.59 30.17
C ALA A 286 7.88 12.03 31.18
N HIS A 287 6.78 12.75 31.41
CA HIS A 287 5.73 12.26 32.30
C HIS A 287 5.03 11.00 31.80
N LEU A 288 4.88 10.81 30.48
CA LEU A 288 4.36 9.56 29.92
C LEU A 288 5.27 8.36 30.25
N VAL A 289 6.58 8.58 30.35
CA VAL A 289 7.53 7.54 30.78
C VAL A 289 7.39 7.24 32.26
N GLU A 290 7.30 8.27 33.10
CA GLU A 290 7.12 8.13 34.55
C GLU A 290 5.84 7.36 34.91
N HIS A 291 4.78 7.54 34.12
CA HIS A 291 3.50 6.84 34.30
C HIS A 291 3.45 5.47 33.59
N GLY A 292 4.54 5.01 32.98
CA GLY A 292 4.62 3.72 32.31
C GLY A 292 3.83 3.61 31.00
N LEU A 293 3.31 4.73 30.48
CA LEU A 293 2.57 4.78 29.21
C LEU A 293 3.51 4.83 27.99
N LEU A 294 4.79 5.13 28.22
CA LEU A 294 5.82 5.16 27.20
C LEU A 294 7.11 4.55 27.77
N THR A 295 7.86 3.78 26.97
CA THR A 295 9.19 3.31 27.40
C THR A 295 10.23 4.41 27.21
N GLU A 296 11.28 4.44 28.03
CA GLU A 296 12.42 5.38 27.88
C GLU A 296 13.01 5.35 26.46
N ARG A 297 13.08 4.15 25.86
CA ARG A 297 13.56 3.96 24.49
C ARG A 297 12.65 4.62 23.46
N SER A 298 11.33 4.48 23.60
CA SER A 298 10.35 5.11 22.71
C SER A 298 10.34 6.64 22.86
N ALA A 299 10.49 7.13 24.08
CA ALA A 299 10.64 8.57 24.35
C ALA A 299 11.91 9.13 23.70
N ALA A 300 13.04 8.44 23.82
CA ALA A 300 14.30 8.87 23.18
C ALA A 300 14.19 8.95 21.65
N VAL A 301 13.48 8.00 21.02
CA VAL A 301 13.22 8.02 19.56
C VAL A 301 12.33 9.20 19.17
N LEU A 302 11.24 9.45 19.92
CA LEU A 302 10.35 10.58 19.67
C LEU A 302 11.06 11.92 19.83
N LEU A 303 11.92 12.04 20.85
CA LEU A 303 12.68 13.25 21.12
C LEU A 303 13.83 13.49 20.11
N ALA A 304 14.35 12.43 19.49
CA ALA A 304 15.38 12.52 18.46
C ALA A 304 14.83 12.97 17.09
N ASP A 305 13.54 12.75 16.82
CA ASP A 305 12.87 13.22 15.59
C ASP A 305 12.49 14.71 15.69
N ARG A 306 13.49 15.56 15.45
CA ARG A 306 13.34 17.02 15.46
C ARG A 306 12.22 17.50 14.52
N SER A 307 12.04 16.85 13.37
CA SER A 307 11.03 17.26 12.38
C SER A 307 9.60 17.11 12.91
N ARG A 308 9.34 16.04 13.66
CA ARG A 308 8.03 15.81 14.29
C ARG A 308 7.80 16.73 15.48
N LEU A 309 8.82 16.94 16.31
CA LEU A 309 8.73 17.89 17.43
C LEU A 309 8.47 19.32 16.95
N ASP A 310 9.13 19.76 15.88
CA ASP A 310 8.94 21.09 15.30
C ASP A 310 7.56 21.23 14.63
N SER A 311 7.00 20.16 14.06
CA SER A 311 5.63 20.17 13.56
C SER A 311 4.62 20.29 14.70
N ALA A 312 4.74 19.44 15.73
CA ALA A 312 3.85 19.44 16.88
C ALA A 312 3.92 20.76 17.66
N THR A 313 5.12 21.33 17.79
CA THR A 313 5.32 22.65 18.41
C THR A 313 4.59 23.74 17.63
N ARG A 314 4.67 23.74 16.29
CA ARG A 314 3.97 24.73 15.45
C ARG A 314 2.44 24.58 15.53
N GLU A 315 1.95 23.34 15.54
CA GLU A 315 0.52 23.06 15.69
C GLU A 315 0.00 23.54 17.05
N LEU A 316 0.72 23.27 18.14
CA LEU A 316 0.36 23.77 19.48
C LEU A 316 0.41 25.29 19.58
N SER A 317 1.43 25.93 19.00
CA SER A 317 1.52 27.40 18.95
C SER A 317 0.40 28.05 18.14
N ALA A 318 -0.17 27.34 17.16
CA ALA A 318 -1.28 27.83 16.34
C ALA A 318 -2.65 27.68 17.03
N MET A 319 -2.72 26.88 18.10
CA MET A 319 -3.93 26.63 18.89
C MET A 319 -4.01 27.47 20.17
N ALA A 320 -2.92 28.14 20.55
CA ALA A 320 -2.82 29.08 21.69
C ALA A 320 -3.13 30.51 21.25
#